data_AF-A0A968WE31-F1
#
_entry.id   AF-A0A968WE31-F1
#
_cell.length_a   1.000
_cell.length_b   1.000
_cell.length_c   1.000
_cell.angle_alpha   90.00
_cell.angle_beta   90.00
_cell.angle_gamma   90.00
#
_symmetry.space_group_name_H-M   'P 1'
#
loop_
_entity.id
_entity.type
_entity.pdbx_description
1 polymer ?
#
loop_
_entity_poly.entity_id
_entity_poly.type
_entity_poly.pdbx_seq_one_letter_code
_entity_poly.pdbx_strand_id
1 'polypeptide(L)'
;MKYTLDNGWTIERDIDGAGVLHVKPLPNSIFRKEQYVLVSIDVIQAVENGERSVQSLFKNYDLHKQIIQWKKGTLPKKERVNTPTKYQGVDFFVTEENDKYYLEYLLSTQGGKSRKFEISKEIYEEARMGKYSTSELFKKYDLYHLDVPENDVK
;
A
#
# COMPACT_ATOMS: atom_id res chain seq x y z
N MET A 1 -36.20 3.40 -21.52
CA MET A 1 -36.27 4.86 -21.26
C MET A 1 -34.92 5.31 -20.72
N LYS A 2 -34.42 6.47 -21.15
CA LYS A 2 -33.08 6.97 -20.79
C LYS A 2 -33.21 8.16 -19.84
N TYR A 3 -32.51 8.09 -18.71
CA TYR A 3 -32.49 9.14 -17.68
C TYR A 3 -31.11 9.77 -17.60
N THR A 4 -31.04 11.07 -17.29
CA THR A 4 -29.78 11.81 -17.12
C THR A 4 -29.63 12.22 -15.67
N LEU A 5 -28.48 11.93 -15.06
CA LEU A 5 -28.13 12.31 -13.69
C LEU A 5 -27.54 13.72 -13.64
N ASP A 6 -27.44 14.30 -12.44
CA ASP A 6 -26.97 15.67 -12.21
C ASP A 6 -25.54 15.95 -12.71
N ASN A 7 -24.70 14.93 -12.82
CA ASN A 7 -23.34 15.02 -13.35
C ASN A 7 -23.22 14.71 -14.87
N GLY A 8 -24.36 14.55 -15.57
CA GLY A 8 -24.41 14.28 -17.00
C GLY A 8 -24.19 12.82 -17.41
N TRP A 9 -24.07 11.90 -16.45
CA TRP A 9 -24.15 10.46 -16.70
C TRP A 9 -25.57 10.07 -17.08
N THR A 10 -25.71 8.97 -17.82
CA THR A 10 -27.03 8.51 -18.24
C THR A 10 -27.27 7.07 -17.88
N ILE A 11 -28.49 6.74 -17.50
CA ILE A 11 -28.87 5.39 -17.11
C ILE A 11 -30.12 4.96 -17.88
N GLU A 12 -30.11 3.73 -18.36
CA GLU A 12 -31.20 3.12 -19.10
C GLU A 12 -31.50 1.72 -18.58
N ARG A 13 -32.75 1.30 -18.68
CA ARG A 13 -33.16 -0.05 -18.27
C ARG A 13 -32.82 -1.05 -19.37
N ASP A 14 -32.18 -2.13 -18.98
CA ASP A 14 -31.86 -3.29 -19.82
C ASP A 14 -33.00 -4.31 -19.86
N ILE A 15 -32.93 -5.27 -20.78
CA ILE A 15 -33.95 -6.29 -21.04
C ILE A 15 -34.21 -7.17 -19.80
N ASP A 16 -33.17 -7.45 -19.01
CA ASP A 16 -33.25 -8.27 -17.79
C ASP A 16 -33.71 -7.46 -16.55
N GLY A 17 -34.13 -6.21 -16.73
CA GLY A 17 -34.62 -5.33 -15.65
C GLY A 17 -33.53 -4.62 -14.85
N ALA A 18 -32.26 -4.97 -15.05
CA ALA A 18 -31.10 -4.23 -14.54
C ALA A 18 -30.95 -2.86 -15.22
N GLY A 19 -30.21 -1.94 -14.61
CA GLY A 19 -29.86 -0.66 -15.23
C GLY A 19 -28.50 -0.72 -15.91
N VAL A 20 -28.35 -0.08 -17.07
CA VAL A 20 -27.06 0.21 -17.72
C VAL A 20 -26.73 1.67 -17.47
N LEU A 21 -25.71 1.92 -16.63
CA LEU A 21 -25.17 3.25 -16.38
C LEU A 21 -24.02 3.55 -17.34
N HIS A 22 -24.22 4.58 -18.16
CA HIS A 22 -23.19 5.20 -18.98
C HIS A 22 -22.45 6.27 -18.17
N VAL A 23 -21.25 5.91 -17.71
CA VAL A 23 -20.34 6.77 -16.94
C VAL A 23 -19.47 7.54 -17.93
N LYS A 24 -19.73 8.84 -18.07
CA LYS A 24 -18.89 9.74 -18.86
C LYS A 24 -17.67 10.19 -18.05
N PRO A 25 -16.51 10.42 -18.71
CA PRO A 25 -15.32 10.94 -18.04
C PRO A 25 -15.61 12.27 -17.34
N LEU A 26 -15.17 12.39 -16.08
CA LEU A 26 -15.24 13.64 -15.33
C LEU A 26 -13.83 14.21 -15.12
N PRO A 27 -13.61 15.52 -15.37
CA PRO A 27 -12.33 16.17 -15.06
C PRO A 27 -12.00 16.02 -13.58
N ASN A 28 -10.73 15.80 -13.26
CA ASN A 28 -10.24 15.67 -11.87
C ASN A 28 -10.94 14.57 -11.04
N SER A 29 -11.52 13.56 -11.68
CA SER A 29 -12.17 12.42 -11.02
C SER A 29 -11.35 11.14 -11.17
N ILE A 30 -11.72 10.11 -10.40
CA ILE A 30 -11.29 8.72 -10.61
C ILE A 30 -11.96 8.09 -11.84
N PHE A 31 -13.12 8.62 -12.26
CA PHE A 31 -13.85 8.19 -13.45
C PHE A 31 -13.31 8.92 -14.68
N ARG A 32 -12.07 8.58 -15.09
CA ARG A 32 -11.38 9.23 -16.23
C ARG A 32 -11.63 8.56 -17.58
N LYS A 33 -12.25 7.39 -17.58
CA LYS A 33 -12.57 6.62 -18.78
C LYS A 33 -14.07 6.47 -18.91
N GLU A 34 -14.53 6.53 -20.14
CA GLU A 34 -15.90 6.22 -20.48
C GLU A 34 -16.14 4.72 -20.26
N GLN A 35 -17.24 4.37 -19.60
CA GLN A 35 -17.59 2.97 -19.35
C GLN A 35 -19.10 2.80 -19.21
N TYR A 36 -19.56 1.58 -19.50
CA TYR A 36 -20.93 1.13 -19.30
C TYR A 36 -20.94 0.10 -18.17
N VAL A 37 -21.74 0.34 -17.15
CA VAL A 37 -21.76 -0.44 -15.92
C VAL A 37 -23.17 -0.94 -15.67
N LEU A 38 -23.32 -2.25 -15.46
CA LEU A 38 -24.57 -2.81 -14.98
C LEU A 38 -24.77 -2.41 -13.52
N VAL A 39 -25.92 -1.83 -13.22
CA VAL A 39 -26.32 -1.41 -11.88
C VAL A 39 -27.58 -2.15 -11.44
N SER A 40 -27.75 -2.25 -10.13
CA SER A 40 -28.84 -2.98 -9.51
C SER A 40 -30.21 -2.40 -9.88
N ILE A 41 -31.23 -3.27 -9.77
CA ILE A 41 -32.63 -2.91 -10.00
C ILE A 41 -33.05 -1.74 -9.09
N ASP A 42 -32.55 -1.72 -7.84
CA ASP A 42 -32.85 -0.65 -6.88
C ASP A 42 -32.37 0.73 -7.36
N VAL A 43 -31.20 0.80 -8.01
CA VAL A 43 -30.66 2.05 -8.56
C VAL A 43 -31.54 2.55 -9.71
N ILE A 44 -31.90 1.69 -10.66
CA ILE A 44 -32.76 2.10 -11.78
C ILE A 44 -34.16 2.47 -11.30
N GLN A 45 -34.74 1.77 -10.32
CA GLN A 45 -36.04 2.12 -9.74
C GLN A 45 -36.00 3.47 -9.02
N ALA A 46 -34.95 3.76 -8.25
CA ALA A 46 -34.79 5.07 -7.60
C ALA A 46 -34.77 6.19 -8.64
N VAL A 47 -34.07 5.97 -9.76
CA VAL A 47 -34.03 6.91 -10.88
C VAL A 47 -35.40 7.01 -11.56
N GLU A 48 -36.10 5.90 -11.81
CA GLU A 48 -37.45 5.94 -12.37
C GLU A 48 -38.43 6.72 -11.47
N ASN A 49 -38.24 6.65 -10.15
CA ASN A 49 -39.00 7.38 -9.14
C ASN A 49 -38.59 8.86 -8.97
N GLY A 50 -37.60 9.34 -9.73
CA GLY A 50 -37.22 10.75 -9.79
C GLY A 50 -35.89 11.11 -9.13
N GLU A 51 -35.15 10.16 -8.54
CA GLU A 51 -33.80 10.45 -8.01
C GLU A 51 -32.84 10.74 -9.17
N ARG A 52 -32.14 11.87 -9.11
CA ARG A 52 -31.21 12.32 -10.17
C ARG A 52 -29.81 12.62 -9.62
N SER A 53 -29.64 12.66 -8.31
CA SER A 53 -28.37 13.03 -7.69
C SER A 53 -27.42 11.85 -7.59
N VAL A 54 -26.25 11.96 -8.21
CA VAL A 54 -25.21 10.92 -8.08
C VAL A 54 -24.76 10.78 -6.63
N GLN A 55 -24.73 11.87 -5.86
CA GLN A 55 -24.37 11.82 -4.44
C GLN A 55 -25.39 11.00 -3.64
N SER A 56 -26.69 11.19 -3.90
CA SER A 56 -27.75 10.41 -3.26
C SER A 56 -27.64 8.92 -3.64
N LEU A 57 -27.42 8.62 -4.92
CA LEU A 57 -27.22 7.25 -5.40
C LEU A 57 -25.96 6.59 -4.81
N PHE A 58 -24.90 7.36 -4.58
CA PHE A 58 -23.68 6.86 -3.94
C PHE A 58 -23.90 6.52 -2.47
N LYS A 59 -24.67 7.35 -1.76
CA LYS A 59 -24.91 7.23 -0.32
C LYS A 59 -25.96 6.18 0.02
N ASN A 60 -27.08 6.18 -0.71
CA ASN A 60 -28.27 5.40 -0.37
C ASN A 60 -28.33 4.06 -1.12
N TYR A 61 -27.65 3.95 -2.26
CA TYR A 61 -27.71 2.77 -3.15
C TYR A 61 -26.33 2.20 -3.49
N ASP A 62 -25.28 2.63 -2.78
CA ASP A 62 -23.92 2.12 -2.92
C ASP A 62 -23.40 2.12 -4.38
N LEU A 63 -23.88 3.06 -5.21
CA LEU A 63 -23.57 3.08 -6.64
C LEU A 63 -22.05 3.08 -6.92
N HIS A 64 -21.26 3.71 -6.06
CA HIS A 64 -19.81 3.71 -6.14
C HIS A 64 -19.18 2.31 -6.11
N LYS A 65 -19.75 1.36 -5.35
CA LYS A 65 -19.26 -0.04 -5.30
C LYS A 65 -19.56 -0.80 -6.58
N GLN A 66 -20.66 -0.44 -7.24
CA GLN A 66 -21.08 -1.05 -8.49
C GLN A 66 -20.22 -0.55 -9.67
N ILE A 67 -19.75 0.70 -9.60
CA ILE A 67 -18.85 1.30 -10.61
C ILE A 67 -17.38 0.94 -10.36
N ILE A 68 -16.92 0.94 -9.11
CA ILE A 68 -15.50 0.76 -8.76
C ILE A 68 -15.24 -0.69 -8.34
N GLN A 69 -14.70 -1.49 -9.26
CA GLN A 69 -14.11 -2.77 -8.91
C GLN A 69 -12.70 -2.56 -8.36
N TRP A 70 -12.59 -2.41 -7.04
CA TRP A 70 -11.29 -2.36 -6.36
C TRP A 70 -10.55 -3.69 -6.59
N LYS A 71 -9.57 -3.71 -7.50
CA LYS A 71 -8.61 -4.81 -7.55
C LYS A 71 -7.87 -4.81 -6.22
N LYS A 72 -7.79 -5.97 -5.56
CA LYS A 72 -6.98 -6.16 -4.35
C LYS A 72 -5.56 -5.71 -4.70
N GLY A 73 -5.15 -4.57 -4.17
CA GLY A 73 -3.85 -3.98 -4.50
C GLY A 73 -2.75 -4.93 -4.08
N THR A 74 -2.11 -5.57 -5.05
CA THR A 74 -0.80 -6.19 -4.81
C THR A 74 0.20 -5.04 -4.82
N LEU A 75 0.54 -4.53 -3.63
CA LEU A 75 1.75 -3.74 -3.52
C LEU A 75 2.88 -4.59 -4.12
N PRO A 76 3.63 -4.09 -5.11
CA PRO A 76 4.81 -4.80 -5.57
C PRO A 76 5.69 -4.96 -4.33
N LYS A 77 5.83 -6.19 -3.82
CA LYS A 77 6.86 -6.50 -2.85
C LYS A 77 8.15 -6.20 -3.61
N LYS A 78 8.79 -5.07 -3.31
CA LYS A 78 10.17 -4.83 -3.75
C LYS A 78 10.96 -6.04 -3.26
N GLU A 79 11.42 -6.87 -4.18
CA GLU A 79 12.40 -7.89 -3.85
C GLU A 79 13.60 -7.14 -3.29
N ARG A 80 13.92 -7.41 -2.03
CA ARG A 80 15.05 -6.76 -1.36
C ARG A 80 16.29 -7.49 -1.83
N VAL A 81 17.14 -6.82 -2.62
CA VAL A 81 18.33 -7.41 -3.24
C VAL A 81 19.56 -7.07 -2.40
N ASN A 82 20.27 -8.11 -1.96
CA ASN A 82 21.57 -7.96 -1.31
C ASN A 82 22.63 -7.54 -2.34
N THR A 83 23.48 -6.59 -1.99
CA THR A 83 24.59 -6.09 -2.81
C THR A 83 25.95 -6.45 -2.17
N PRO A 84 27.07 -6.27 -2.87
CA PRO A 84 28.41 -6.46 -2.28
C PRO A 84 28.65 -5.61 -1.03
N THR A 85 28.04 -4.42 -0.95
CA THR A 85 28.24 -3.47 0.16
C THR A 85 27.06 -3.40 1.14
N LYS A 86 25.92 -4.03 0.84
CA LYS A 86 24.75 -4.04 1.72
C LYS A 86 24.10 -5.41 1.76
N TYR A 87 23.91 -5.93 2.96
CA TYR A 87 23.24 -7.19 3.19
C TYR A 87 22.09 -7.01 4.18
N GLN A 88 20.97 -7.66 3.89
CA GLN A 88 19.82 -7.72 4.75
C GLN A 88 19.72 -9.10 5.40
N GLY A 89 19.86 -9.10 6.73
CA GLY A 89 19.55 -10.26 7.57
C GLY A 89 18.07 -10.34 7.91
N VAL A 90 17.75 -11.19 8.89
CA VAL A 90 16.37 -11.43 9.34
C VAL A 90 15.73 -10.17 9.90
N ASP A 91 16.46 -9.47 10.76
CA ASP A 91 16.00 -8.33 11.57
C ASP A 91 16.99 -7.15 11.59
N PHE A 92 18.05 -7.22 10.77
CA PHE A 92 19.07 -6.18 10.63
C PHE A 92 19.50 -5.97 9.17
N PHE A 93 20.27 -4.91 8.96
CA PHE A 93 21.07 -4.62 7.78
C PHE A 93 22.52 -4.49 8.20
N VAL A 94 23.43 -4.96 7.36
CA VAL A 94 24.84 -4.61 7.46
C VAL A 94 25.30 -3.89 6.21
N THR A 95 26.06 -2.81 6.38
CA THR A 95 26.51 -1.94 5.29
C THR A 95 27.98 -1.62 5.40
N GLU A 96 28.67 -1.63 4.27
CA GLU A 96 30.03 -1.13 4.09
C GLU A 96 29.97 0.26 3.44
N GLU A 97 30.49 1.27 4.14
CA GLU A 97 30.52 2.67 3.70
C GLU A 97 31.90 3.26 4.03
N ASN A 98 32.66 3.68 3.02
CA ASN A 98 33.99 4.30 3.18
C ASN A 98 34.95 3.47 4.07
N ASP A 99 35.13 2.19 3.74
CA ASP A 99 35.97 1.23 4.49
C ASP A 99 35.55 0.99 5.95
N LYS A 100 34.36 1.44 6.33
CA LYS A 100 33.74 1.17 7.64
C LYS A 100 32.54 0.26 7.50
N TYR A 101 32.30 -0.53 8.52
CA TYR A 101 31.20 -1.50 8.56
C TYR A 101 30.19 -1.08 9.61
N TYR A 102 28.91 -1.20 9.28
CA TYR A 102 27.83 -0.81 10.17
C TYR A 102 26.79 -1.92 10.27
N LEU A 103 26.20 -2.04 11.45
CA LEU A 103 25.01 -2.83 11.69
C LEU A 103 23.86 -1.87 12.00
N GLU A 104 22.74 -2.04 11.30
CA GLU A 104 21.52 -1.27 11.47
C GLU A 104 20.34 -2.20 11.74
N TYR A 105 19.58 -1.99 12.80
CA TYR A 105 18.38 -2.78 13.09
C TYR A 105 17.20 -1.90 13.48
N LEU A 106 15.98 -2.39 13.27
CA LEU A 106 14.75 -1.62 13.53
C LEU A 106 14.32 -1.80 14.98
N LEU A 107 14.08 -0.68 15.68
CA LEU A 107 13.61 -0.69 17.07
C LEU A 107 12.11 -1.03 17.18
N SER A 108 11.33 -0.91 16.10
CA SER A 108 9.93 -1.33 16.09
C SER A 108 9.45 -1.84 14.73
N THR A 109 8.54 -2.81 14.80
CA THR A 109 7.93 -3.50 13.65
C THR A 109 7.02 -2.60 12.80
N GLN A 110 6.57 -1.46 13.33
CA GLN A 110 5.59 -0.56 12.71
C GLN A 110 6.24 0.70 12.08
N GLY A 111 7.55 0.67 11.78
CA GLY A 111 8.25 1.79 11.15
C GLY A 111 8.86 2.78 12.16
N GLY A 112 9.38 2.25 13.27
CA GLY A 112 10.15 3.03 14.24
C GLY A 112 11.54 3.42 13.73
N LYS A 113 12.22 4.26 14.50
CA LYS A 113 13.63 4.61 14.32
C LYS A 113 14.46 3.32 14.19
N SER A 114 15.42 3.32 13.26
CA SER A 114 16.49 2.32 13.23
C SER A 114 17.67 2.79 14.09
N ARG A 115 18.43 1.84 14.60
CA ARG A 115 19.69 2.13 15.28
C ARG A 115 20.83 1.58 14.45
N LYS A 116 21.80 2.44 14.12
CA LYS A 116 22.98 2.14 13.31
C LYS A 116 24.24 2.45 14.11
N PHE A 117 25.14 1.49 14.20
CA PHE A 117 26.46 1.67 14.84
C PHE A 117 27.55 0.96 14.05
N GLU A 118 28.80 1.41 14.26
CA GLU A 118 29.98 0.86 13.60
C GLU A 118 30.33 -0.49 14.24
N ILE A 119 30.65 -1.48 13.40
CA ILE A 119 31.05 -2.84 13.79
C ILE A 119 32.38 -3.20 13.13
N SER A 120 33.02 -4.27 13.60
CA SER A 120 34.23 -4.78 12.95
C SER A 120 33.90 -5.49 11.62
N LYS A 121 34.92 -5.62 10.77
CA LYS A 121 34.85 -6.39 9.52
C LYS A 121 34.41 -7.84 9.75
N GLU A 122 34.89 -8.46 10.82
CA GLU A 122 34.56 -9.83 11.19
C GLU A 122 33.05 -10.01 11.43
N ILE A 123 32.44 -9.10 12.20
CA ILE A 123 31.00 -9.11 12.46
C ILE A 123 30.22 -8.90 11.16
N TYR A 124 30.70 -8.02 10.27
CA TYR A 124 30.09 -7.77 8.96
C TYR A 124 30.10 -9.02 8.07
N GLU A 125 31.25 -9.67 7.92
CA GLU A 125 31.38 -10.87 7.10
C GLU A 125 30.55 -12.03 7.65
N GLU A 126 30.52 -12.20 8.98
CA GLU A 126 29.74 -13.26 9.59
C GLU A 126 28.23 -13.01 9.49
N ALA A 127 27.78 -11.76 9.67
CA ALA A 127 26.38 -11.38 9.48
C ALA A 127 25.91 -11.66 8.05
N ARG A 128 26.79 -11.46 7.05
CA ARG A 128 26.52 -11.77 5.63
C ARG A 128 26.39 -13.26 5.32
N MET A 129 26.79 -14.16 6.22
CA MET A 129 26.57 -15.60 6.06
C MET A 129 25.09 -15.99 6.22
N GLY A 130 24.26 -15.11 6.78
CA GLY A 130 22.81 -15.33 6.91
C GLY A 130 22.39 -16.39 7.92
N LYS A 131 23.29 -16.76 8.84
CA LYS A 131 23.06 -17.80 9.86
C LYS A 131 22.59 -17.27 11.21
N TYR A 132 22.64 -15.95 11.40
CA TYR A 132 22.42 -15.30 12.69
C TYR A 132 21.32 -14.24 12.58
N SER A 133 20.53 -14.13 13.64
CA SER A 133 19.65 -13.01 13.95
C SER A 133 20.41 -11.88 14.66
N THR A 134 19.79 -10.71 14.77
CA THR A 134 20.35 -9.56 15.51
C THR A 134 20.66 -9.96 16.95
N SER A 135 19.74 -10.66 17.62
CA SER A 135 19.92 -11.10 19.01
C SER A 135 21.10 -12.06 19.19
N GLU A 136 21.37 -12.93 18.21
CA GLU A 136 22.51 -13.85 18.24
C GLU A 136 23.83 -13.13 18.01
N LEU A 137 23.89 -12.20 17.05
CA LEU A 137 25.07 -11.36 16.83
C LEU A 137 25.39 -10.52 18.07
N PHE A 138 24.37 -9.94 18.70
CA PHE A 138 24.54 -9.13 19.91
C PHE A 138 25.07 -9.94 21.08
N LYS A 139 24.58 -11.17 21.27
CA LYS A 139 25.10 -12.06 22.34
C LYS A 139 26.50 -12.56 22.04
N LYS A 140 26.77 -12.94 20.80
CA LYS A 140 28.06 -13.54 20.41
C LYS A 140 29.21 -12.55 20.52
N TYR A 141 28.99 -11.30 20.13
CA TYR A 141 30.00 -10.25 20.12
C TYR A 141 29.83 -9.21 21.23
N ASP A 142 28.96 -9.50 22.20
CA ASP A 142 28.63 -8.60 23.31
C ASP A 142 28.26 -7.17 22.87
N LEU A 143 27.48 -7.01 21.78
CA LEU A 143 27.22 -5.69 21.17
C LEU A 143 26.27 -4.80 21.99
N TYR A 144 25.72 -5.28 23.09
CA TYR A 144 24.79 -4.50 23.93
C TYR A 144 25.43 -3.22 24.50
N HIS A 145 26.76 -3.18 24.66
CA HIS A 145 27.46 -1.98 25.11
C HIS A 145 27.49 -0.87 24.04
N LEU A 146 27.32 -1.21 22.76
CA LEU A 146 27.17 -0.23 21.67
C LEU A 146 25.73 0.27 21.53
N ASP A 147 24.80 -0.43 22.18
CA ASP A 147 23.36 -0.22 22.09
C ASP A 147 22.84 0.82 23.09
N VAL A 148 23.47 1.99 23.14
CA VAL A 148 23.21 3.01 24.17
C VAL A 148 22.10 3.97 23.73
N PRO A 149 20.93 4.00 24.40
CA PRO A 149 19.80 4.83 24.02
C PRO A 149 20.06 6.34 24.05
N GLU A 150 21.01 6.80 24.86
CA GLU A 150 21.36 8.22 24.99
C GLU A 150 21.93 8.82 23.70
N ASN A 151 22.46 7.99 22.79
CA ASN A 151 22.95 8.42 21.49
C ASN A 151 21.83 8.70 20.46
N ASP A 152 20.58 8.30 20.75
CA ASP A 152 19.42 8.52 19.87
C ASP A 152 18.83 9.95 19.97
N VAL A 153 19.34 10.76 20.91
CA VAL A 153 18.97 12.16 21.12
C VAL A 153 20.13 13.06 20.66
N LYS A 154 20.10 13.43 19.37
CA LYS A 154 20.86 14.55 18.81
C LYS A 154 19.96 15.40 17.93
#